data_AF-A0A254RZF8-F1
#
_entry.id   AF-A0A254RZF8-F1
#
_cell.length_a   1.000
_cell.length_b   1.000
_cell.length_c   1.000
_cell.angle_alpha   90.00
_cell.angle_beta   90.00
_cell.angle_gamma   90.00
#
_symmetry.space_group_name_H-M   'P 1'
#
loop_
_entity.id
_entity.type
_entity.pdbx_description
1 polymer ?
#
loop_
_entity_poly.entity_id
_entity_poly.type
_entity_poly.pdbx_seq_one_letter_code
_entity_poly.pdbx_strand_id
1 'polypeptide(L)'
;MHYGENDFWASIRGSLLWTCFSELPFKFDVGIGAGYEYAEAPNKMHQAINNANKKKYVYPFNYKEELDISMEMWVHMYGLYTQISVPFYQFKDHDAQNVLWGVGFTYTL
;
A
#
# COMPACT_ATOMS: atom_id res chain seq x y z
N MET A 1 -2.46 -16.32 20.22
CA MET A 1 -3.76 -15.70 19.90
C MET A 1 -3.80 -15.47 18.40
N HIS A 2 -4.44 -16.35 17.65
CA HIS A 2 -4.80 -16.16 16.24
C HIS A 2 -6.32 -16.37 16.20
N TYR A 3 -7.08 -15.28 16.09
CA TYR A 3 -8.54 -15.29 16.09
C TYR A 3 -9.02 -14.81 14.71
N GLY A 4 -9.73 -15.69 13.98
CA GLY A 4 -10.49 -15.34 12.77
C GLY A 4 -9.69 -15.35 11.47
N GLU A 5 -10.38 -15.50 10.34
CA GLU A 5 -9.80 -15.54 8.98
C GLU A 5 -8.79 -14.39 8.79
N ASN A 6 -7.49 -14.72 8.79
CA ASN A 6 -6.41 -13.75 8.72
C ASN A 6 -6.25 -13.26 7.28
N ASP A 7 -7.13 -12.35 6.87
CA ASP A 7 -6.77 -11.32 5.91
C ASP A 7 -6.03 -10.24 6.70
N PHE A 8 -4.72 -10.40 6.88
CA PHE A 8 -3.91 -9.42 7.60
C PHE A 8 -3.41 -8.40 6.60
N TRP A 9 -3.82 -7.15 6.76
CA TRP A 9 -3.31 -6.02 5.99
C TRP A 9 -2.74 -4.97 6.94
N ALA A 10 -1.45 -4.68 6.79
CA ALA A 10 -0.77 -3.63 7.53
C ALA A 10 0.08 -2.82 6.56
N SER A 11 -0.14 -1.51 6.56
CA SER A 11 0.68 -0.57 5.80
C SER A 11 1.05 0.63 6.66
N ILE A 12 2.25 1.14 6.44
CA ILE A 12 2.71 2.41 6.97
C ILE A 12 3.38 3.17 5.83
N ARG A 13 2.99 4.42 5.65
CA ARG A 13 3.55 5.29 4.61
C ARG A 13 3.69 6.70 5.15
N GLY A 14 4.82 7.31 4.84
CA GLY A 14 5.11 8.69 5.18
C GLY A 14 5.67 9.42 3.97
N SER A 15 5.38 10.72 3.89
CA SER A 15 5.69 11.54 2.72
C SER A 15 6.29 12.88 3.14
N LEU A 16 7.28 13.33 2.38
CA LEU A 16 7.83 14.68 2.42
C LEU A 16 7.43 15.39 1.14
N LEU A 17 6.49 16.34 1.25
CA LEU A 17 5.87 16.99 0.11
C LEU A 17 6.08 18.51 0.15
N TRP A 18 6.23 19.11 -1.03
CA TRP A 18 6.21 20.54 -1.25
C TRP A 18 4.88 20.97 -1.85
N THR A 19 4.21 21.91 -1.19
CA THR A 19 2.96 22.51 -1.68
C THR A 19 3.23 23.59 -2.72
N CYS A 20 2.62 23.42 -3.89
CA CYS A 20 2.53 24.40 -4.94
C CYS A 20 1.10 24.95 -5.01
N PHE A 21 0.95 26.22 -5.40
CA PHE A 21 -0.35 26.90 -5.59
C PHE A 21 -1.21 27.00 -4.32
N SER A 22 -0.59 27.20 -3.15
CA SER A 22 -1.30 27.30 -1.85
C SER A 22 -2.34 28.42 -1.77
N GLU A 23 -2.25 29.43 -2.63
CA GLU A 23 -3.16 30.60 -2.66
C GLU A 23 -4.38 30.39 -3.58
N LEU A 24 -4.47 29.26 -4.28
CA LEU A 24 -5.58 28.91 -5.18
C LEU A 24 -6.57 27.96 -4.48
N PRO A 25 -7.83 27.86 -4.96
CA PRO A 25 -8.81 26.89 -4.46
C PRO A 25 -8.43 25.42 -4.71
N PHE A 26 -7.35 25.20 -5.47
CA PHE A 26 -6.68 23.93 -5.64
C PHE A 26 -5.21 24.07 -5.25
N LYS A 27 -4.62 23.04 -4.65
CA LYS A 27 -3.17 22.97 -4.41
C LYS A 27 -2.61 21.63 -4.85
N PHE A 28 -1.33 21.62 -5.19
CA PHE A 28 -0.62 20.42 -5.60
C PHE A 28 0.51 20.17 -4.61
N ASP A 29 0.57 18.98 -4.01
CA ASP A 29 1.69 18.58 -3.18
C ASP A 29 2.54 17.57 -3.96
N VAL A 30 3.84 17.82 -4.10
CA VAL A 30 4.76 16.97 -4.85
C VAL A 30 6.00 16.69 -4.04
N GLY A 31 6.51 15.46 -4.09
CA GLY A 31 7.71 15.11 -3.35
C GLY A 31 8.01 13.64 -3.35
N ILE A 32 8.54 13.16 -2.23
CA ILE A 32 8.96 11.77 -2.06
C ILE A 32 8.21 11.13 -0.90
N GLY A 33 7.84 9.87 -1.08
CA GLY A 33 7.23 9.03 -0.08
C GLY A 33 8.07 7.78 0.16
N ALA A 34 7.95 7.21 1.34
CA ALA A 34 8.44 5.87 1.64
C ALA A 34 7.35 5.09 2.33
N GLY A 35 7.20 3.83 1.96
CA GLY A 35 6.14 2.98 2.45
C GLY A 35 6.61 1.55 2.69
N TYR A 36 5.98 0.92 3.67
CA TYR A 36 6.01 -0.52 3.85
C TYR A 36 4.58 -1.03 3.84
N GLU A 37 4.32 -2.07 3.05
CA GLU A 37 3.03 -2.74 2.97
C GLU A 37 3.23 -4.25 3.09
N TYR A 38 2.41 -4.88 3.93
CA TYR A 38 2.32 -6.32 4.02
C TYR A 38 0.85 -6.74 4.03
N ALA A 39 0.50 -7.65 3.13
CA ALA A 39 -0.81 -8.27 3.08
C ALA A 39 -0.66 -9.78 2.98
N GLU A 40 -1.44 -10.53 3.74
CA GLU A 40 -1.49 -12.00 3.65
C GLU A 40 -2.94 -12.46 3.55
N ALA A 41 -3.20 -13.40 2.65
CA ALA A 41 -4.52 -13.97 2.42
C ALA A 41 -4.43 -15.52 2.32
N PRO A 42 -5.44 -16.26 2.82
CA PRO A 42 -5.45 -17.71 2.78
C PRO A 42 -5.56 -18.25 1.35
N ASN A 43 -4.64 -19.15 0.98
CA ASN A 43 -4.69 -19.86 -0.30
C ASN A 43 -5.42 -21.20 -0.13
N LYS A 44 -6.74 -21.19 -0.37
CA LYS A 44 -7.62 -22.36 -0.19
C LYS A 44 -7.17 -23.58 -1.01
N MET A 45 -6.58 -23.38 -2.19
CA MET A 45 -6.06 -24.46 -3.01
C MET A 45 -4.85 -25.13 -2.36
N HIS A 46 -3.88 -24.34 -1.90
CA HIS A 46 -2.69 -24.86 -1.23
C HIS A 46 -3.03 -25.54 0.11
N GLN A 47 -4.00 -24.98 0.85
CA GLN A 47 -4.53 -25.60 2.06
C GLN A 47 -5.20 -26.95 1.76
N ALA A 48 -6.01 -27.03 0.71
CA ALA A 48 -6.64 -28.29 0.30
C ALA A 48 -5.59 -29.35 -0.08
N ILE A 49 -4.54 -28.98 -0.80
CA ILE A 49 -3.43 -29.88 -1.17
C ILE A 49 -2.70 -30.40 0.07
N ASN A 50 -2.35 -29.51 1.01
CA ASN A 50 -1.68 -29.91 2.24
C ASN A 50 -2.56 -30.84 3.10
N ASN A 51 -3.85 -30.51 3.20
CA ASN A 51 -4.83 -31.30 3.94
C ASN A 51 -5.03 -32.69 3.33
N ALA A 52 -5.15 -32.79 2.01
CA ALA A 52 -5.31 -34.06 1.30
C ALA A 52 -4.11 -35.00 1.52
N ASN A 53 -2.91 -34.45 1.58
CA ASN A 53 -1.69 -35.23 1.72
C ASN A 53 -1.21 -35.38 3.18
N LYS A 54 -1.92 -34.80 4.15
CA LYS A 54 -1.56 -34.75 5.60
C LYS A 54 -0.12 -34.29 5.85
N LYS A 55 0.42 -33.46 4.95
CA LYS A 55 1.82 -32.97 4.95
C LYS A 55 1.87 -31.59 4.32
N LYS A 56 2.82 -30.75 4.76
CA LYS A 56 3.02 -29.39 4.24
C LYS A 56 3.95 -29.43 3.03
N TYR A 57 3.38 -29.48 1.83
CA TYR A 57 4.13 -29.45 0.57
C TYR A 57 4.18 -28.05 -0.05
N VAL A 58 3.12 -27.27 0.14
CA VAL A 58 2.98 -25.92 -0.44
C VAL A 58 2.68 -24.89 0.65
N TYR A 59 3.02 -23.63 0.42
CA TYR A 59 2.74 -22.57 1.38
C TYR A 59 1.24 -22.28 1.43
N PRO A 60 0.56 -22.39 2.58
CA PRO A 60 -0.90 -22.32 2.66
C PRO A 60 -1.51 -20.91 2.51
N PHE A 61 -0.69 -19.89 2.27
CA PHE A 61 -1.09 -18.50 2.17
C PHE A 61 -0.47 -17.86 0.93
N ASN A 62 -1.08 -16.80 0.42
CA ASN A 62 -0.44 -15.88 -0.50
C ASN A 62 -0.10 -14.62 0.30
N TYR A 63 1.02 -13.98 0.01
CA TYR A 63 1.38 -12.73 0.66
C TYR A 63 1.89 -11.73 -0.37
N LYS A 64 1.70 -10.45 -0.07
CA LYS A 64 2.28 -9.29 -0.73
C LYS A 64 3.15 -8.59 0.28
N GLU A 65 4.36 -8.21 -0.12
CA GLU A 65 5.27 -7.43 0.71
C GLU A 65 5.98 -6.41 -0.17
N GLU A 66 5.86 -5.14 0.18
CA GLU A 66 6.48 -4.02 -0.53
C GLU A 66 7.20 -3.10 0.46
N LEU A 67 8.40 -2.67 0.10
CA LEU A 67 9.15 -1.62 0.79
C LEU A 67 9.77 -0.72 -0.28
N ASP A 68 9.28 0.51 -0.40
CA ASP A 68 9.64 1.39 -1.51
C ASP A 68 9.97 2.82 -1.07
N ILE A 69 10.66 3.51 -1.97
CA ILE A 69 10.70 4.97 -2.07
C ILE A 69 10.06 5.36 -3.40
N SER A 70 9.12 6.29 -3.33
CA SER A 70 8.27 6.70 -4.44
C SER A 70 8.28 8.21 -4.62
N MET A 71 8.08 8.64 -5.86
CA MET A 71 7.71 10.01 -6.17
C MET A 71 6.21 10.14 -6.01
N GLU A 72 5.76 11.17 -5.32
CA GLU A 72 4.35 11.36 -5.03
C GLU A 72 3.84 12.68 -5.59
N MET A 73 2.61 12.65 -6.08
CA MET A 73 1.85 13.81 -6.51
C MET A 73 0.45 13.74 -5.94
N TRP A 74 0.06 14.79 -5.23
CA TRP A 74 -1.22 14.92 -4.58
C TRP A 74 -1.91 16.14 -5.13
N VAL A 75 -3.19 16.01 -5.47
CA VAL A 75 -4.04 17.10 -5.95
C VAL A 75 -5.11 17.32 -4.92
N HIS A 76 -5.21 18.54 -4.40
CA HIS A 76 -6.20 18.90 -3.38
C HIS A 76 -7.21 19.88 -3.97
N MET A 77 -8.49 19.64 -3.66
CA MET A 77 -9.59 20.51 -4.04
C MET A 77 -10.67 20.47 -2.95
N TYR A 78 -10.95 21.62 -2.34
CA TYR A 78 -11.96 21.76 -1.26
C TYR A 78 -11.85 20.73 -0.11
N GLY A 79 -10.63 20.39 0.28
CA GLY A 79 -10.35 19.42 1.36
C GLY A 79 -10.31 17.95 0.92
N LEU A 80 -10.82 17.60 -0.26
CA LEU A 80 -10.56 16.30 -0.87
C LEU A 80 -9.18 16.28 -1.51
N TYR A 81 -8.50 15.15 -1.46
CA TYR A 81 -7.26 14.94 -2.20
C TYR A 81 -7.24 13.61 -2.95
N THR A 82 -6.57 13.61 -4.09
CA THR A 82 -6.19 12.40 -4.82
C THR A 82 -4.68 12.32 -4.86
N GLN A 83 -4.12 11.16 -4.55
CA GLN A 83 -2.67 10.92 -4.59
C GLN A 83 -2.34 9.87 -5.64
N ILE A 84 -1.21 10.07 -6.31
CA ILE A 84 -0.53 9.07 -7.13
C ILE A 84 0.90 8.97 -6.63
N SER A 85 1.36 7.77 -6.36
CA SER A 85 2.74 7.48 -5.97
C SER A 85 3.34 6.46 -6.94
N VAL A 86 4.50 6.79 -7.49
CA VAL A 86 5.24 5.92 -8.42
C VAL A 86 6.54 5.51 -7.74
N PRO A 87 6.71 4.22 -7.38
CA PRO A 87 7.96 3.70 -6.83
C PRO A 87 9.10 3.92 -7.83
N PHE A 88 10.16 4.59 -7.40
CA PHE A 88 11.39 4.69 -8.19
C PHE A 88 12.50 3.81 -7.64
N TYR A 89 12.35 3.31 -6.41
CA TYR A 89 13.25 2.36 -5.79
C TYR A 89 12.50 1.42 -4.86
N GLN A 90 12.66 0.12 -5.02
CA GLN A 90 12.04 -0.92 -4.19
C GLN A 90 13.12 -1.76 -3.51
N PHE A 91 13.12 -1.78 -2.17
CA PHE A 91 14.00 -2.60 -1.34
C PHE A 91 13.45 -4.02 -1.16
N LYS A 92 12.12 -4.16 -1.14
CA LYS A 92 11.40 -5.42 -1.16
C LYS A 92 10.28 -5.33 -2.19
N ASP A 93 10.20 -6.35 -3.02
CA ASP A 93 9.18 -6.50 -4.05
C ASP A 93 8.75 -7.97 -4.08
N HIS A 94 7.60 -8.24 -3.47
CA HIS A 94 6.89 -9.49 -3.64
C HIS A 94 5.43 -9.19 -3.98
N ASP A 95 5.11 -9.29 -5.27
CA ASP A 95 3.77 -9.00 -5.82
C ASP A 95 3.32 -7.55 -5.55
N ALA A 96 4.30 -6.63 -5.64
CA ALA A 96 4.19 -5.19 -5.43
C ALA A 96 3.47 -4.46 -6.58
N GLN A 97 2.96 -3.26 -6.32
CA GLN A 97 2.28 -2.45 -7.33
C GLN A 97 3.26 -1.48 -8.01
N ASN A 98 3.16 -1.34 -9.33
CA ASN A 98 3.99 -0.38 -10.09
C ASN A 98 3.52 1.07 -9.92
N VAL A 99 2.27 1.28 -9.53
CA VAL A 99 1.66 2.59 -9.29
C VAL A 99 0.69 2.45 -8.14
N LEU A 100 0.87 3.27 -7.12
CA LEU A 100 -0.05 3.40 -6.01
C LEU A 100 -0.94 4.63 -6.25
N TRP A 101 -2.19 4.54 -5.84
CA TRP A 101 -3.11 5.67 -5.88
C TRP A 101 -3.96 5.67 -4.62
N GLY A 102 -4.49 6.84 -4.28
CA GLY A 102 -5.38 6.97 -3.13
C GLY A 102 -6.26 8.19 -3.24
N VAL A 103 -7.32 8.19 -2.46
CA VAL A 103 -8.22 9.32 -2.29
C VAL A 103 -8.42 9.49 -0.80
N GLY A 104 -8.41 10.74 -0.34
CA GLY A 104 -8.66 11.03 1.06
C GLY A 104 -9.22 12.42 1.27
N PHE A 105 -9.37 12.76 2.54
CA PHE A 105 -9.85 14.05 2.97
C PHE A 105 -8.85 14.62 3.97
N THR A 106 -8.49 15.88 3.79
CA THR A 106 -7.64 16.65 4.68
C THR A 106 -8.44 17.82 5.20
N TYR A 107 -8.68 17.84 6.50
CA TYR A 107 -9.23 19.02 7.16
C TYR A 107 -8.10 20.03 7.35
N THR A 108 -8.21 21.19 6.70
CA THR A 108 -7.30 22.31 6.96
C THR A 108 -7.88 23.11 8.11
N LEU A 109 -7.17 23.17 9.24
CA LEU A 109 -7.51 23.96 10.43
C LEU A 109 -7.10 25.43 10.23
#